data_AF-A0AAD7F836-F1
#
_entry.id   AF-A0AAD7F836-F1
#
_cell.length_a   1.000
_cell.length_b   1.000
_cell.length_c   1.000
_cell.angle_alpha   90.00
_cell.angle_beta   90.00
_cell.angle_gamma   90.00
#
_symmetry.space_group_name_H-M   'P 1'
#
loop_
_entity.id
_entity.type
_entity.pdbx_description
1 polymer ?
#
loop_
_entity_poly.entity_id
_entity_poly.type
_entity_poly.pdbx_seq_one_letter_code
_entity_poly.pdbx_strand_id
1 'polypeptide(L)'
;SHYAAVYKFTMADLENGDSLHLPAARDILPILRWAFAGLGDFAPPAEQAYIKPGLIARQSALAGGGSCGITAMNFVETRIGLSTPRWLAAKSTEFRDVFLWELLLYHLIA
;
A
#
# COMPACT_ATOMS: atom_id res chain seq x y z
N SER A 1 13.16 -1.38 -9.61
CA SER A 1 12.13 -0.48 -9.05
C SER A 1 11.58 -1.08 -7.77
N HIS A 2 11.27 -0.25 -6.77
CA HIS A 2 10.70 -0.63 -5.47
C HIS A 2 9.31 0.01 -5.32
N TYR A 3 8.38 -0.68 -4.69
CA TYR A 3 7.00 -0.22 -4.51
C TYR A 3 6.62 -0.28 -3.03
N ALA A 4 5.92 0.76 -2.57
CA ALA A 4 5.34 0.87 -1.25
C ALA A 4 3.95 1.52 -1.37
N ALA A 5 3.13 1.39 -0.34
CA ALA A 5 1.80 1.99 -0.29
C ALA A 5 1.65 2.88 0.93
N VAL A 6 0.85 3.94 0.81
CA VAL A 6 0.39 4.74 1.94
C VAL A 6 -1.12 4.61 2.06
N TYR A 7 -1.60 4.35 3.27
CA TYR A 7 -3.02 4.24 3.58
C TYR A 7 -3.44 5.32 4.57
N LYS A 8 -4.59 5.96 4.34
CA LYS A 8 -5.19 6.96 5.23
C LYS A 8 -6.51 6.41 5.78
N PHE A 9 -6.61 6.27 7.09
CA PHE A 9 -7.86 5.82 7.74
C PHE A 9 -8.68 6.98 8.33
N THR A 10 -8.00 7.96 8.93
CA THR A 10 -8.62 9.12 9.57
C THR A 10 -7.94 10.40 9.08
N MET A 11 -8.30 11.57 9.64
CA MET A 11 -7.59 12.83 9.32
C MET A 11 -6.11 12.81 9.72
N ALA A 12 -5.75 12.11 10.80
CA ALA A 12 -4.41 12.13 11.38
C ALA A 12 -3.63 10.81 11.17
N ASP A 13 -4.30 9.73 10.78
CA ASP A 13 -3.70 8.41 10.65
C ASP A 13 -3.33 8.10 9.21
N LEU A 14 -2.03 8.27 8.92
CA LEU A 14 -1.37 7.77 7.73
C LEU A 14 -0.45 6.60 8.11
N GLU A 15 -0.57 5.49 7.40
CA GLU A 15 0.30 4.33 7.51
C GLU A 15 1.13 4.11 6.24
N ASN A 16 2.42 3.80 6.39
CA ASN A 16 3.33 3.42 5.32
C ASN A 16 3.54 1.91 5.30
N GLY A 17 3.05 1.26 4.25
CA GLY A 17 3.28 -0.15 3.96
C GLY A 17 4.45 -0.33 3.00
N ASP A 18 5.65 -0.46 3.57
CA ASP A 18 6.87 -0.83 2.82
C ASP A 18 7.36 -2.20 3.29
N SER A 19 7.43 -3.17 2.37
CA SER A 19 7.84 -4.54 2.69
C SER A 19 9.34 -4.69 3.00
N LEU A 20 10.15 -3.66 2.77
CA LEU A 20 11.52 -3.53 3.28
C LEU A 20 11.57 -2.85 4.66
N HIS A 21 10.42 -2.41 5.19
CA HIS A 21 10.29 -1.65 6.42
C HIS A 21 11.11 -0.35 6.42
N LEU A 22 11.29 0.24 5.24
CA LEU A 22 11.90 1.56 5.11
C LEU A 22 10.92 2.64 5.59
N PRO A 23 11.43 3.80 6.06
CA PRO A 23 10.58 4.95 6.34
C PRO A 23 9.87 5.42 5.08
N ALA A 24 8.74 6.09 5.25
CA ALA A 24 8.02 6.71 4.14
C ALA A 24 8.91 7.72 3.40
N ALA A 25 8.69 7.87 2.09
CA ALA A 25 9.43 8.84 1.29
C ALA A 25 9.23 10.27 1.81
N ARG A 26 10.31 11.08 1.80
CA ARG A 26 10.30 12.42 2.44
C ARG A 26 9.31 13.40 1.79
N ASP A 27 9.01 13.19 0.52
CA ASP A 27 8.15 14.00 -0.34
C ASP A 27 6.71 13.50 -0.39
N ILE A 28 6.39 12.38 0.26
CA ILE A 28 5.05 11.78 0.15
C ILE A 28 3.96 12.68 0.74
N LEU A 29 4.25 13.44 1.80
CA LEU A 29 3.27 14.33 2.42
C LEU A 29 2.89 15.51 1.49
N PRO A 30 3.84 16.26 0.91
CA PRO A 30 3.54 17.22 -0.16
C PRO A 30 2.72 16.61 -1.30
N ILE A 31 3.07 15.41 -1.76
CA ILE A 31 2.37 14.73 -2.86
C ILE A 31 0.92 14.41 -2.47
N LEU A 32 0.69 13.83 -1.30
CA LEU A 32 -0.66 13.49 -0.82
C LEU A 32 -1.53 14.74 -0.61
N ARG A 33 -0.94 15.83 -0.11
CA ARG A 33 -1.66 17.13 0.02
C ARG A 33 -2.08 17.68 -1.32
N TRP A 34 -1.20 17.62 -2.31
CA TRP A 34 -1.53 18.04 -3.67
C TRP A 34 -2.59 17.13 -4.30
N ALA A 35 -2.42 15.80 -4.20
CA ALA A 35 -3.31 14.82 -4.81
C ALA A 35 -4.74 14.89 -4.23
N PHE A 36 -4.87 15.21 -2.95
CA PHE A 36 -6.17 15.34 -2.27
C PHE A 36 -6.57 16.81 -2.03
N ALA A 37 -5.93 17.76 -2.71
CA ALA A 37 -6.28 19.17 -2.61
C ALA A 37 -7.75 19.37 -3.00
N GLY A 38 -8.52 20.05 -2.14
CA GLY A 38 -9.94 20.30 -2.36
C GLY A 38 -10.89 19.19 -1.86
N LEU A 39 -10.38 18.08 -1.34
CA LEU A 39 -11.20 17.02 -0.73
C LEU A 39 -11.39 17.21 0.80
N GLY A 40 -11.24 18.44 1.29
CA GLY A 40 -11.42 18.79 2.71
C GLY A 40 -10.57 17.91 3.64
N ASP A 41 -11.23 17.21 4.55
CA ASP A 41 -10.66 16.36 5.60
C ASP A 41 -9.84 15.15 5.08
N PHE A 42 -9.91 14.87 3.77
CA PHE A 42 -9.08 13.85 3.14
C PHE A 42 -7.63 14.31 2.89
N ALA A 43 -7.39 15.61 2.72
CA ALA A 43 -6.04 16.13 2.58
C ALA A 43 -5.28 15.99 3.93
N PRO A 44 -4.04 15.45 3.94
CA PRO A 44 -3.24 15.43 5.15
C PRO A 44 -3.02 16.84 5.73
N PRO A 45 -3.18 17.06 7.04
CA PRO A 45 -2.97 18.37 7.66
C PRO A 45 -1.57 18.92 7.37
N ALA A 46 -1.43 20.24 7.29
CA ALA A 46 -0.13 20.92 7.10
C ALA A 46 0.89 20.56 8.18
N GLU A 47 0.41 20.35 9.41
CA GLU A 47 1.20 19.98 10.59
C GLU A 47 1.50 18.48 10.70
N GLN A 48 1.00 17.65 9.77
CA GLN A 48 1.29 16.21 9.78
C GLN A 48 2.79 16.01 9.54
N ALA A 49 3.53 15.67 10.60
CA ALA A 49 4.97 15.46 10.55
C ALA A 49 5.35 13.97 10.40
N TYR A 50 4.41 13.06 10.65
CA TYR A 50 4.73 11.64 10.82
C TYR A 50 3.76 10.73 10.06
N ILE A 51 4.33 9.68 9.46
CA ILE A 51 3.59 8.57 8.85
C ILE A 51 3.98 7.32 9.63
N LYS A 52 2.98 6.65 10.20
CA LYS A 52 3.18 5.46 11.02
C LYS A 52 3.66 4.30 10.15
N PRO A 53 4.60 3.46 10.60
CA PRO A 53 4.87 2.19 9.94
C PRO A 53 3.61 1.34 9.98
N GLY A 54 3.15 0.91 8.81
CA GLY A 54 2.01 0.01 8.69
C GLY A 54 2.42 -1.43 8.96
N LEU A 55 1.47 -2.23 9.44
CA LEU A 55 1.67 -3.67 9.59
C LEU A 55 1.62 -4.34 8.21
N ILE A 56 2.80 -4.69 7.69
CA ILE A 56 3.02 -5.31 6.38
C ILE A 56 3.99 -6.48 6.50
N ALA A 57 3.84 -7.48 5.62
CA ALA A 57 4.76 -8.60 5.55
C ALA A 57 6.12 -8.17 4.96
N ARG A 58 7.20 -8.72 5.52
CA ARG A 58 8.56 -8.40 5.11
C ARG A 58 8.95 -9.21 3.87
N GLN A 59 9.42 -8.55 2.83
CA GLN A 59 10.09 -9.23 1.71
C GLN A 59 11.55 -9.50 2.09
N SER A 60 12.06 -10.71 1.80
CA SER A 60 13.47 -11.03 2.03
C SER A 60 14.26 -10.76 0.75
N ALA A 61 15.54 -10.41 0.90
CA ALA A 61 16.45 -10.25 -0.24
C ALA A 61 16.61 -11.54 -1.10
N LEU A 62 16.25 -12.70 -0.54
CA LEU A 62 16.37 -14.02 -1.18
C LEU A 62 15.03 -14.55 -1.70
N ALA A 63 13.90 -13.96 -1.28
CA ALA A 63 12.56 -14.41 -1.63
C ALA A 63 11.83 -13.34 -2.47
N GLY A 64 11.94 -13.49 -3.78
CA GLY A 64 11.02 -12.90 -4.76
C GLY A 64 11.35 -11.46 -5.18
N GLY A 65 12.25 -11.31 -6.15
CA GLY A 65 12.28 -10.10 -6.98
C GLY A 65 10.90 -9.88 -7.62
N GLY A 66 10.28 -8.72 -7.39
CA GLY A 66 8.93 -8.40 -7.84
C GLY A 66 7.82 -8.55 -6.79
N SER A 67 8.13 -8.98 -5.57
CA SER A 67 7.15 -9.12 -4.48
C SER A 67 6.67 -7.79 -3.89
N CYS A 68 7.48 -6.72 -3.94
CA CYS A 68 7.12 -5.41 -3.37
C CYS A 68 5.78 -4.86 -3.86
N GLY A 69 5.48 -4.99 -5.16
CA GLY A 69 4.20 -4.56 -5.73
C GLY A 69 3.02 -5.37 -5.17
N ILE A 70 3.18 -6.69 -5.08
CA ILE A 70 2.17 -7.59 -4.51
C ILE A 70 1.94 -7.27 -3.03
N THR A 71 3.02 -7.06 -2.27
CA THR A 71 2.94 -6.71 -0.84
C THR A 71 2.29 -5.34 -0.62
N ALA A 72 2.60 -4.37 -1.46
CA ALA A 72 2.01 -3.03 -1.38
C ALA A 72 0.51 -3.06 -1.70
N MET A 73 0.09 -3.84 -2.70
CA MET A 73 -1.33 -4.04 -3.02
C MET A 73 -2.06 -4.76 -1.89
N ASN A 74 -1.52 -5.89 -1.41
CA ASN A 74 -2.11 -6.63 -0.29
C ASN A 74 -2.18 -5.79 0.99
N PHE A 75 -1.20 -4.90 1.21
CA PHE A 75 -1.25 -3.93 2.30
C PHE A 75 -2.50 -3.06 2.22
N VAL A 76 -2.86 -2.52 1.05
CA VAL A 76 -4.08 -1.72 0.87
C VAL A 76 -5.33 -2.58 1.08
N GLU A 77 -5.39 -3.76 0.46
CA GLU A 77 -6.56 -4.65 0.52
C GLU A 77 -6.90 -5.12 1.94
N THR A 78 -5.88 -5.37 2.76
CA THR A 78 -6.07 -5.77 4.17
C THR A 78 -6.63 -4.66 5.05
N ARG A 79 -6.68 -3.41 4.57
CA ARG A 79 -7.37 -2.30 5.25
C ARG A 79 -8.79 -2.09 4.75
N ILE A 80 -9.13 -2.63 3.59
CA ILE A 80 -10.49 -2.60 3.04
C ILE A 80 -11.28 -3.82 3.52
N GLY A 81 -10.66 -5.02 3.52
CA GLY A 81 -11.28 -6.28 3.90
C GLY A 81 -10.61 -6.93 5.12
N LEU A 82 -11.38 -7.10 6.21
CA LEU A 82 -10.89 -7.75 7.43
C LEU A 82 -10.55 -9.24 7.24
N SER A 83 -11.15 -9.89 6.24
CA SER A 83 -10.89 -11.28 5.88
C SER A 83 -9.82 -11.45 4.81
N THR A 84 -9.22 -10.36 4.31
CA THR A 84 -8.18 -10.45 3.29
C THR A 84 -6.94 -11.13 3.89
N PRO A 85 -6.47 -12.25 3.31
CA PRO A 85 -5.28 -12.92 3.80
C PRO A 85 -4.07 -12.02 3.63
N ARG A 86 -3.19 -12.00 4.63
CA ARG A 86 -1.90 -11.31 4.51
C ARG A 86 -0.99 -12.08 3.56
N TRP A 87 -0.22 -11.35 2.78
CA TRP A 87 0.76 -11.93 1.87
C TRP A 87 1.81 -12.74 2.63
N LEU A 88 2.16 -13.87 2.03
CA LEU A 88 3.27 -14.73 2.44
C LEU A 88 4.11 -15.02 1.21
N ALA A 89 5.44 -14.97 1.35
CA ALA A 89 6.36 -15.18 0.22
C ALA A 89 6.09 -16.49 -0.54
N ALA A 90 5.77 -17.57 0.18
CA ALA A 90 5.44 -18.87 -0.39
C ALA A 90 4.18 -18.87 -1.28
N LYS A 91 3.28 -17.89 -1.10
CA LYS A 91 2.02 -17.75 -1.84
C LYS A 91 2.06 -16.65 -2.90
N SER A 92 3.23 -16.05 -3.18
CA SER A 92 3.33 -14.90 -4.08
C SER A 92 2.70 -15.15 -5.46
N THR A 93 2.82 -16.36 -6.00
CA THR A 93 2.20 -16.74 -7.27
C THR A 93 0.67 -16.70 -7.17
N GLU A 94 0.08 -17.26 -6.11
CA GLU A 94 -1.38 -17.23 -5.89
C GLU A 94 -1.90 -15.80 -5.83
N PHE A 95 -1.25 -14.92 -5.05
CA PHE A 95 -1.63 -13.51 -4.97
C PHE A 95 -1.52 -12.80 -6.33
N ARG A 96 -0.45 -13.08 -7.09
CA ARG A 96 -0.27 -12.49 -8.42
C ARG A 96 -1.37 -12.93 -9.39
N ASP A 97 -1.73 -14.21 -9.39
CA ASP A 97 -2.74 -14.74 -10.29
C ASP A 97 -4.13 -14.16 -9.97
N VAL A 98 -4.44 -13.97 -8.68
CA VAL A 98 -5.64 -13.24 -8.25
C VAL A 98 -5.63 -11.80 -8.74
N PHE A 99 -4.54 -11.05 -8.55
CA PHE A 99 -4.46 -9.65 -9.01
C PHE A 99 -4.55 -9.53 -10.53
N LEU A 100 -3.95 -10.46 -11.28
CA LEU A 100 -4.08 -10.48 -12.74
C LEU A 100 -5.52 -10.78 -13.17
N TRP A 101 -6.19 -11.71 -12.49
CA TRP A 101 -7.59 -12.03 -12.74
C TRP A 101 -8.50 -10.82 -12.45
N GLU A 102 -8.30 -10.13 -11.33
CA GLU A 102 -9.05 -8.92 -10.99
C GLU A 102 -8.83 -7.78 -12.00
N LEU A 103 -7.60 -7.61 -12.48
CA LEU A 103 -7.29 -6.64 -13.53
C LEU A 103 -8.01 -6.97 -14.84
N LEU A 104 -8.03 -8.24 -15.23
CA LEU A 104 -8.78 -8.70 -16.41
C LEU A 104 -10.27 -8.47 -16.24
N LEU A 105 -10.83 -8.82 -15.08
CA LEU A 105 -12.24 -8.56 -14.78
C LEU A 105 -12.57 -7.07 -14.88
N TYR A 106 -11.78 -6.21 -14.24
CA TYR A 106 -11.96 -4.75 -14.32
C TYR A 106 -11.96 -4.26 -15.77
N HIS A 107 -11.01 -4.72 -16.58
CA HIS A 107 -10.92 -4.31 -17.99
C HIS A 107 -12.11 -4.78 -18.84
N LEU A 108 -12.74 -5.91 -18.49
CA LEU A 108 -13.87 -6.46 -19.24
C LEU A 108 -15.22 -5.86 -18.82
N ILE A 109 -15.30 -5.17 -17.68
CA ILE A 109 -16.54 -4.58 -17.14
C ILE A 109 -16.54 -3.05 -17.10
N ALA A 110 -15.40 -2.40 -17.29
CA ALA A 110 -15.23 -0.95 -17.33
C ALA A 110 -15.16 -0.43 -18.77
#